data_AF-A0A7W1NVZ5-F1
#
_entry.id   AF-A0A7W1NVZ5-F1
#
_cell.length_a   1.000
_cell.length_b   1.000
_cell.length_c   1.000
_cell.angle_alpha   90.00
_cell.angle_beta   90.00
_cell.angle_gamma   90.00
#
_symmetry.space_group_name_H-M   'P 1'
#
loop_
_entity.id
_entity.type
_entity.pdbx_description
1 polymer ?
#
loop_
_entity_poly.entity_id
_entity_poly.type
_entity_poly.pdbx_seq_one_letter_code
_entity_poly.pdbx_strand_id
1 'polypeptide(L)'
;MSTNVSIKLLADYPHLFSAVGELRWQEWGRPPEPERLDWWVNITAYEAGRDHLPVTWVAIDEHGQAVGAVGLGEFDIEERRDRTP
;
A
#
# COMPACT_ATOMS: atom_id res chain seq x y z
N MET A 1 10.66 20.23 -13.23
CA MET A 1 11.81 19.33 -12.97
C MET A 1 11.25 17.93 -12.89
N SER A 2 11.88 16.93 -13.51
CA SER A 2 11.41 15.54 -13.40
C SER A 2 11.91 14.99 -12.07
N THR A 3 10.99 14.70 -11.14
CA THR A 3 11.34 14.04 -9.88
C THR A 3 11.81 12.63 -10.18
N ASN A 4 12.99 12.26 -9.71
CA ASN A 4 13.45 10.88 -9.84
C ASN A 4 12.67 10.00 -8.86
N VAL A 5 12.06 8.93 -9.34
CA VAL A 5 11.24 8.02 -8.54
C VAL A 5 11.75 6.60 -8.72
N SER A 6 11.91 5.89 -7.61
CA SER A 6 12.23 4.47 -7.60
C SER A 6 11.08 3.64 -7.03
N ILE A 7 10.85 2.47 -7.61
CA ILE A 7 9.82 1.53 -7.14
C ILE A 7 10.51 0.45 -6.31
N LYS A 8 10.03 0.22 -5.09
CA LYS A 8 10.60 -0.70 -4.09
C LYS A 8 9.51 -1.54 -3.44
N LEU A 9 9.89 -2.72 -2.92
CA LEU A 9 9.00 -3.46 -2.02
C LEU A 9 8.91 -2.72 -0.69
N LEU A 10 7.69 -2.48 -0.21
CA LEU A 10 7.45 -1.79 1.05
C LEU A 10 7.99 -2.60 2.25
N ALA A 11 8.08 -3.92 2.12
CA ALA A 11 8.70 -4.83 3.10
C ALA A 11 10.13 -4.40 3.51
N ASP A 12 10.89 -3.79 2.58
CA ASP A 12 12.26 -3.33 2.83
C ASP A 12 12.34 -1.94 3.49
N TYR A 13 11.19 -1.25 3.62
CA TYR A 13 11.09 0.13 4.08
C TYR A 13 9.99 0.28 5.15
N PRO A 14 10.09 -0.41 6.31
CA PRO A 14 9.04 -0.39 7.33
C PRO A 14 8.77 1.00 7.93
N HIS A 15 9.74 1.91 7.88
CA HIS A 15 9.55 3.31 8.27
C HIS A 15 8.56 4.07 7.37
N LEU A 16 8.23 3.54 6.19
CA LEU A 16 7.27 4.13 5.27
C LEU A 16 5.84 3.61 5.47
N PHE A 17 5.59 2.64 6.37
CA PHE A 17 4.23 2.11 6.58
C PHE A 17 3.24 3.21 6.98
N SER A 18 3.66 4.14 7.85
CA SER A 18 2.80 5.25 8.27
C SER A 18 2.49 6.20 7.11
N ALA A 19 3.50 6.56 6.31
CA ALA A 19 3.33 7.44 5.16
C ALA A 19 2.43 6.80 4.08
N VAL A 20 2.64 5.53 3.78
CA VAL A 20 1.79 4.80 2.81
C VAL A 20 0.37 4.63 3.34
N GLY A 21 0.20 4.29 4.63
CA GLY A 21 -1.11 4.23 5.27
C GLY A 21 -1.85 5.56 5.23
N GLU A 22 -1.15 6.67 5.43
CA GLU A 22 -1.71 8.02 5.31
C GLU A 22 -2.14 8.33 3.88
N LEU A 23 -1.33 8.00 2.85
CA LEU A 23 -1.72 8.18 1.44
C LEU A 23 -3.03 7.44 1.12
N ARG A 24 -3.16 6.19 1.57
CA ARG A 24 -4.38 5.39 1.36
C ARG A 24 -5.58 5.97 2.11
N TRP A 25 -5.38 6.40 3.35
CA TRP A 25 -6.41 7.04 4.15
C TRP A 25 -6.88 8.38 3.55
N GLN A 26 -5.98 9.19 3.00
CA GLN A 26 -6.37 10.44 2.32
C GLN A 26 -7.27 10.15 1.10
N GLU A 27 -6.99 9.07 0.38
CA GLU A 27 -7.78 8.68 -0.79
C GLU A 27 -9.13 8.05 -0.42
N TRP A 28 -9.15 7.12 0.55
CA TRP A 28 -10.30 6.25 0.85
C TRP A 28 -10.78 6.26 2.29
N GLY A 29 -10.23 7.09 3.18
CA GLY A 29 -10.53 7.12 4.62
C GLY A 29 -11.90 7.71 4.97
N ARG A 30 -12.94 7.29 4.27
CA ARG A 30 -14.34 7.72 4.37
C ARG A 30 -15.25 6.54 4.04
N PRO A 31 -16.51 6.53 4.49
CA PRO A 31 -17.43 5.41 4.22
C PRO A 31 -17.59 5.13 2.72
N PRO A 32 -17.71 3.85 2.29
CA PRO A 32 -17.89 2.65 3.11
C PRO A 32 -16.63 2.08 3.80
N GLU A 33 -15.45 2.59 3.49
CA GLU A 33 -14.18 2.14 4.05
C GLU A 33 -13.94 2.67 5.48
N PRO A 34 -13.00 2.07 6.24
CA PRO A 34 -12.67 2.53 7.58
C PRO A 34 -12.16 3.97 7.63
N GLU A 35 -12.70 4.78 8.55
CA GLU A 35 -12.33 6.21 8.67
C GLU A 35 -11.07 6.46 9.50
N ARG A 36 -10.62 5.47 10.29
CA ARG A 36 -9.53 5.65 11.24
C ARG A 36 -8.16 5.43 10.59
N LEU A 37 -7.27 6.43 10.67
CA LEU A 37 -5.90 6.34 10.13
C LEU A 37 -5.08 5.17 10.69
N ASP A 38 -5.21 4.86 11.99
CA ASP A 38 -4.45 3.76 12.59
C ASP A 38 -4.82 2.40 11.98
N TRP A 39 -6.07 2.22 11.55
CA TRP A 39 -6.48 1.05 10.79
C TRP A 39 -5.73 0.96 9.45
N TRP A 40 -5.59 2.08 8.73
CA TRP A 40 -4.87 2.13 7.45
C TRP A 40 -3.37 1.88 7.58
N VAL A 41 -2.74 2.38 8.64
CA VAL A 41 -1.33 2.08 8.93
C VAL A 41 -1.15 0.60 9.25
N ASN A 42 -2.05 0.02 10.06
CA ASN A 42 -2.00 -1.39 10.43
C ASN A 42 -2.21 -2.32 9.23
N ILE A 43 -3.21 -2.06 8.38
CA ILE A 43 -3.44 -2.88 7.18
C ILE A 43 -2.30 -2.74 6.18
N THR A 44 -1.71 -1.54 6.05
CA THR A 44 -0.53 -1.32 5.21
C THR A 44 0.66 -2.16 5.66
N ALA A 45 0.91 -2.23 6.98
CA ALA A 45 1.97 -3.05 7.53
C ALA A 45 1.71 -4.55 7.29
N TYR A 46 0.46 -4.99 7.42
CA TYR A 46 0.06 -6.37 7.10
C TYR A 46 0.25 -6.71 5.61
N GLU A 47 -0.07 -5.77 4.71
CA GLU A 47 0.04 -5.95 3.26
C GLU A 47 1.44 -5.70 2.69
N ALA A 48 2.42 -5.39 3.53
CA ALA A 48 3.82 -5.21 3.14
C ALA A 48 4.58 -6.55 3.06
N GLY A 49 3.93 -7.64 2.66
CA GLY A 49 4.57 -8.95 2.53
C GLY A 49 5.72 -8.95 1.51
N ARG A 50 6.52 -10.01 1.56
CA ARG A 50 7.73 -10.19 0.72
C ARG A 50 7.64 -11.43 -0.16
N ASP A 51 7.49 -12.59 0.47
CA ASP A 51 7.62 -13.89 -0.21
C ASP A 51 6.26 -14.45 -0.64
N HIS A 52 5.17 -13.93 -0.06
CA HIS A 52 3.80 -14.33 -0.33
C HIS A 52 2.91 -13.09 -0.38
N LEU A 53 1.81 -13.20 -1.13
CA LEU A 53 0.77 -12.18 -1.14
C LEU A 53 0.09 -12.12 0.24
N PRO A 54 -0.42 -10.93 0.66
CA PRO A 54 -0.33 -9.65 -0.05
C PRO A 54 1.06 -9.02 -0.01
N VAL A 55 1.44 -8.33 -1.10
CA VAL A 55 2.67 -7.51 -1.17
C VAL A 55 2.34 -6.09 -1.58
N THR A 56 3.10 -5.12 -1.08
CA THR A 56 2.94 -3.71 -1.45
C THR A 56 4.23 -3.16 -2.04
N TRP A 57 4.10 -2.49 -3.18
CA TRP A 57 5.16 -1.71 -3.80
C TRP A 57 4.95 -0.23 -3.49
N VAL A 58 6.04 0.49 -3.24
CA VAL A 58 6.05 1.92 -2.92
C VAL A 58 6.92 2.67 -3.93
N ALA A 59 6.41 3.81 -4.39
CA ALA A 59 7.16 4.79 -5.15
C ALA A 59 7.85 5.75 -4.17
N ILE A 60 9.17 5.84 -4.25
CA ILE A 60 10.01 6.65 -3.37
C ILE A 60 10.73 7.71 -4.19
N ASP A 61 10.60 8.98 -3.80
CA ASP A 61 11.30 10.11 -4.42
C ASP A 61 12.78 10.20 -4.00
N GLU A 62 13.48 11.20 -4.54
CA GLU A 62 14.89 11.48 -4.23
C GLU A 62 15.18 11.88 -2.77
N HIS A 63 14.14 12.22 -2.00
CA HIS A 63 14.21 12.54 -0.57
C HIS A 63 13.82 11.35 0.32
N GLY A 64 13.61 10.17 -0.27
CA GLY A 64 13.21 8.98 0.47
C GLY A 64 11.74 8.99 0.89
N GLN A 65 10.90 9.89 0.35
CA GLN A 65 9.50 10.01 0.72
C GLN A 65 8.63 9.10 -0.16
N ALA A 66 7.63 8.48 0.45
CA ALA A 66 6.60 7.75 -0.28
C ALA A 66 5.72 8.74 -1.04
N VAL A 67 5.65 8.61 -2.37
CA VAL A 67 4.82 9.45 -3.25
C VAL A 67 3.68 8.68 -3.91
N GLY A 68 3.59 7.38 -3.65
CA GLY A 68 2.54 6.50 -4.13
C GLY A 68 2.80 5.06 -3.70
N ALA A 69 1.76 4.22 -3.75
CA ALA A 69 1.88 2.79 -3.47
C ALA A 69 0.84 1.99 -4.24
N VAL A 70 1.14 0.72 -4.50
CA VAL A 70 0.21 -0.25 -5.08
C VAL A 70 0.34 -1.57 -4.33
N GLY A 71 -0.80 -2.11 -3.89
CA GLY A 71 -0.88 -3.44 -3.28
C GLY A 71 -1.25 -4.49 -4.32
N LEU A 72 -0.71 -5.70 -4.17
CA LEU A 72 -1.14 -6.89 -4.87
C LEU A 72 -1.67 -7.88 -3.82
N GLY A 73 -2.95 -8.21 -3.92
CA GLY A 73 -3.59 -9.26 -3.12
C GLY A 73 -3.71 -10.56 -3.91
N GLU A 74 -4.13 -11.65 -3.25
CA GLU A 74 -4.43 -12.92 -3.93
C GLU A 74 -5.56 -12.79 -4.96
N PHE A 75 -6.51 -11.91 -4.70
CA PHE A 75 -7.67 -11.64 -5.55
C PHE A 75 -7.95 -10.13 -5.57
N ASP A 76 -8.51 -9.64 -6.68
CA ASP A 76 -8.83 -8.22 -6.89
C ASP A 76 -9.99 -7.76 -6.01
N ILE A 77 -11.01 -8.61 -5.85
CA ILE A 77 -12.12 -8.49 -4.89
C ILE A 77 -12.55 -9.89 -4.45
N GLU A 78 -12.93 -10.04 -3.18
CA GLU A 78 -13.29 -11.35 -2.59
C GLU A 78 -14.47 -12.00 -3.32
N GLU A 79 -15.39 -11.21 -3.85
CA GLU A 79 -16.56 -11.65 -4.64
C GLU A 79 -16.18 -12.27 -6.00
N ARG A 80 -14.91 -12.18 -6.42
CA ARG A 80 -14.39 -12.77 -7.67
C ARG A 80 -13.44 -13.94 -7.42
N ARG A 81 -13.29 -14.40 -6.18
CA ARG A 81 -12.44 -15.53 -5.79
C ARG A 81 -12.67 -16.78 -6.65
N ASP A 82 -13.93 -17.07 -7.00
CA ASP A 82 -14.33 -18.26 -7.76
C ASP A 82 -14.35 -18.07 -9.29
N ARG A 83 -13.82 -16.95 -9.81
CA ARG A 83 -13.85 -16.61 -11.25
C ARG A 83 -12.47 -16.65 -11.92
N THR A 84 -11.57 -17.50 -11.43
CA THR A 84 -10.34 -17.85 -12.14
C THR A 84 -10.67 -18.50 -13.50
N PRO A 85 -9.80 -18.40 -14.54
CA PRO A 85 -10.04 -19.05 -15.83
C PRO A 85 -10.29 -20.56 -15.72
#